data_AF-A0ABD7S4L8-F1
#
_entry.id   AF-A0ABD7S4L8-F1
#
_cell.length_a   1.000
_cell.length_b   1.000
_cell.length_c   1.000
_cell.angle_alpha   90.00
_cell.angle_beta   90.00
_cell.angle_gamma   90.00
#
_symmetry.space_group_name_H-M   'P 1'
#
loop_
_entity.id
_entity.type
_entity.pdbx_description
1 polymer ?
#
loop_
_entity_poly.entity_id
_entity_poly.type
_entity_poly.pdbx_seq_one_letter_code
_entity_poly.pdbx_strand_id
1 'polypeptide(L)'
;MNSKDYSEKLAQLKEVNAVNMIALGTWVQNEALPWLWDELGGIILTPKAKHPKAQAPSVPLKLKPMKDAEAVRQGLIVSVADRKKMSDAPFYQAQLTMLDAEAKRYCSSIANFDQFSKTEVPFAANASIHTLHRALMDMMELAVVLLEDAAREVAGVHGFFAAWRRRRETPFEVFKGTEQIIYGVYSGMTHADRAPYTPVAVLRTAIELRLRHAFCVNSLVDPSKPEEMIPIDLSKLFEAIQTRQSEIEFAVDVHDVWKIYRWSNFYLHGGVRDFPWVSGFLLQYLRPLFVGRPPTPNGGWSVNSGIQMKREAWQAVRSALEPKVKKISLTVRISNAWRALTPIRNRQLQLPIVDEREAQCKFLN
;
A
#
# COMPACT_ATOMS: atom_id res chain seq x y z
N MET A 1 2.76 -28.54 14.37
CA MET A 1 2.14 -27.58 15.31
C MET A 1 0.63 -27.63 15.07
N ASN A 2 -0.18 -27.69 16.13
CA ASN A 2 -1.64 -27.54 16.03
C ASN A 2 -2.06 -26.12 16.51
N SER A 3 -3.33 -25.74 16.34
CA SER A 3 -3.81 -24.40 16.74
C SER A 3 -3.67 -24.10 18.24
N LYS A 4 -3.74 -25.11 19.11
CA LYS A 4 -3.56 -24.93 20.55
C LYS A 4 -2.10 -24.61 20.85
N ASP A 5 -1.17 -25.36 20.26
CA ASP A 5 0.28 -25.11 20.36
C ASP A 5 0.64 -23.68 19.90
N TYR A 6 0.02 -23.19 18.82
CA TYR A 6 0.24 -21.82 18.31
C TYR A 6 -0.20 -20.76 19.33
N SER A 7 -1.41 -20.88 19.87
CA SER A 7 -1.95 -19.93 20.85
C SER A 7 -1.19 -19.95 22.18
N GLU A 8 -0.78 -21.13 22.64
CA GLU A 8 0.03 -21.29 23.86
C GLU A 8 1.41 -20.66 23.67
N LYS A 9 2.02 -20.83 22.49
CA LYS A 9 3.32 -20.23 22.21
C LYS A 9 3.26 -18.70 22.15
N LEU A 10 2.22 -18.12 21.54
CA LEU A 10 2.00 -16.67 21.58
C LEU A 10 1.84 -16.16 23.02
N ALA A 11 1.05 -16.86 23.84
CA ALA A 11 0.86 -16.50 25.25
C ALA A 11 2.17 -16.53 26.04
N GLN A 12 3.02 -17.54 25.82
CA GLN A 12 4.35 -17.65 26.44
C GLN A 12 5.27 -16.49 26.07
N LEU A 13 5.17 -15.98 24.84
CA LEU A 13 6.06 -14.94 24.29
C LEU A 13 5.48 -13.53 24.45
N LYS A 14 4.34 -13.36 25.11
CA LYS A 14 3.57 -12.10 25.18
C LYS A 14 4.27 -10.97 25.91
N GLU A 15 5.09 -11.29 26.91
CA GLU A 15 5.81 -10.28 27.66
C GLU A 15 6.87 -9.60 26.78
N VAL A 16 6.87 -8.27 26.78
CA VAL A 16 7.75 -7.45 25.93
C VAL A 16 9.12 -7.32 26.58
N ASN A 17 10.06 -8.18 26.16
CA ASN A 17 11.47 -8.09 26.53
C ASN A 17 12.36 -8.62 25.39
N ALA A 18 13.68 -8.37 25.47
CA ALA A 18 14.62 -8.75 24.41
C ALA A 18 14.65 -10.26 24.15
N VAL A 19 14.61 -11.08 25.21
CA VAL A 19 14.65 -12.55 25.12
C VAL A 19 13.43 -13.06 24.35
N ASN A 20 12.23 -12.60 24.74
CA ASN A 20 10.99 -12.99 24.08
C ASN A 20 10.90 -12.44 22.65
N MET A 21 11.43 -11.24 22.38
CA MET A 21 11.50 -10.71 21.02
C MET A 21 12.33 -11.60 20.09
N ILE A 22 13.52 -12.02 20.53
CA ILE A 22 14.41 -12.89 19.76
C ILE A 22 13.78 -14.28 19.57
N ALA A 23 13.20 -14.84 20.65
CA ALA A 23 12.51 -16.11 20.60
C ALA A 23 11.28 -16.07 19.67
N LEU A 24 10.53 -14.95 19.68
CA LEU A 24 9.40 -14.71 18.77
C LEU A 24 9.87 -14.66 17.32
N GLY A 25 10.90 -13.88 16.99
CA GLY A 25 11.45 -13.85 15.63
C GLY A 25 11.87 -15.23 15.12
N THR A 26 12.54 -16.01 15.97
CA THR A 26 12.99 -17.37 15.64
C THR A 26 11.80 -18.31 15.42
N TRP A 27 10.83 -18.32 16.34
CA TRP A 27 9.64 -19.16 16.24
C TRP A 27 8.78 -18.79 15.03
N VAL A 28 8.61 -17.50 14.76
CA VAL A 28 7.82 -17.04 13.60
C VAL A 28 8.42 -17.55 12.29
N GLN A 29 9.74 -17.40 12.14
CA GLN A 29 10.43 -17.80 10.93
C GLN A 29 10.44 -19.31 10.71
N ASN A 30 10.64 -20.09 11.77
CA ASN A 30 10.88 -21.53 11.66
C ASN A 30 9.61 -22.38 11.80
N GLU A 31 8.59 -21.89 12.50
CA GLU A 31 7.41 -22.68 12.86
C GLU A 31 6.09 -22.00 12.49
N ALA A 32 5.90 -20.72 12.87
CA ALA A 32 4.62 -20.03 12.69
C ALA A 32 4.26 -19.81 11.22
N LEU A 33 5.17 -19.21 10.42
CA LEU A 33 4.92 -18.95 9.01
C LEU A 33 4.71 -20.25 8.20
N PRO A 34 5.55 -21.29 8.33
CA PRO A 34 5.29 -22.58 7.68
C PRO A 34 3.92 -23.16 8.03
N TRP A 35 3.54 -23.11 9.31
CA TRP A 35 2.23 -23.59 9.75
C TRP A 35 1.07 -22.79 9.16
N LEU A 36 1.15 -21.46 9.13
CA LEU A 36 0.13 -20.60 8.52
C LEU A 36 -0.08 -20.93 7.03
N TRP A 37 1.00 -21.21 6.29
CA TRP A 37 0.92 -21.62 4.88
C TRP A 37 0.26 -22.99 4.71
N ASP A 38 0.60 -23.96 5.56
CA ASP A 38 -0.01 -25.30 5.53
C ASP A 38 -1.51 -25.23 5.87
N GLU A 39 -1.90 -24.46 6.90
CA GLU A 39 -3.31 -24.26 7.27
C GLU A 39 -4.11 -23.55 6.18
N LEU A 40 -3.58 -22.46 5.61
CA LEU A 40 -4.26 -21.78 4.51
C LEU A 40 -4.40 -22.69 3.29
N GLY A 41 -3.37 -23.49 2.98
CA GLY A 41 -3.45 -24.52 1.95
C GLY A 41 -4.59 -25.50 2.20
N GLY A 42 -4.72 -26.00 3.44
CA GLY A 42 -5.84 -26.85 3.85
C GLY A 42 -7.22 -26.19 3.66
N ILE A 43 -7.33 -24.89 3.91
CA ILE A 43 -8.57 -24.14 3.74
C ILE A 43 -8.93 -23.98 2.25
N ILE A 44 -7.99 -23.53 1.42
CA ILE A 44 -8.32 -23.07 0.05
C ILE A 44 -8.11 -24.12 -1.04
N LEU A 45 -7.23 -25.10 -0.84
CA LEU A 45 -6.95 -26.17 -1.82
C LEU A 45 -7.79 -27.41 -1.54
N THR A 46 -8.22 -27.58 -0.29
CA THR A 46 -9.14 -28.64 0.12
C THR A 46 -10.39 -28.09 0.81
N PRO A 47 -11.14 -27.14 0.20
CA PRO A 47 -12.29 -26.49 0.84
C PRO A 47 -13.41 -27.45 1.24
N LYS A 48 -13.38 -28.72 0.79
CA LYS A 48 -14.37 -29.76 1.06
C LYS A 48 -13.85 -31.02 1.78
N ALA A 49 -12.67 -31.01 2.40
CA ALA A 49 -12.19 -32.19 3.15
C ALA A 49 -12.91 -32.47 4.49
N LYS A 50 -13.94 -31.69 4.86
CA LYS A 50 -14.85 -31.96 6.00
C LYS A 50 -16.26 -32.38 5.57
N HIS A 51 -16.48 -32.75 4.31
CA HIS A 51 -17.71 -33.44 3.90
C HIS A 51 -17.47 -34.96 3.96
N PRO A 52 -18.36 -35.78 4.57
CA PRO A 52 -18.12 -37.21 4.82
C PRO A 52 -17.96 -38.10 3.57
N LYS A 53 -17.91 -37.52 2.35
CA LYS A 53 -17.74 -38.23 1.07
C LYS A 53 -16.64 -37.64 0.18
N ALA A 54 -15.85 -36.66 0.65
CA ALA A 54 -14.80 -36.06 -0.15
C ALA A 54 -13.54 -36.93 -0.11
N GLN A 55 -13.04 -37.36 -1.27
CA GLN A 55 -11.73 -37.99 -1.38
C GLN A 55 -10.65 -36.92 -1.22
N ALA A 56 -9.75 -37.12 -0.24
CA ALA A 56 -8.59 -36.27 -0.07
C ALA A 56 -7.65 -36.40 -1.28
N PRO A 57 -7.06 -35.31 -1.79
CA PRO A 57 -6.03 -35.39 -2.82
C PRO A 57 -4.85 -36.23 -2.31
N SER A 58 -4.30 -37.10 -3.17
CA SER A 58 -3.24 -38.06 -2.85
C SER A 58 -1.87 -37.41 -2.53
N VAL A 59 -1.74 -36.11 -2.80
CA VAL A 59 -0.58 -35.29 -2.46
C VAL A 59 -1.09 -34.00 -1.82
N PRO A 60 -0.61 -33.60 -0.63
CA PRO A 60 -0.93 -32.28 -0.08
C PRO A 60 -0.37 -31.22 -1.03
N LEU A 61 -1.27 -30.51 -1.73
CA LEU A 61 -0.85 -29.34 -2.49
C LEU A 61 -0.37 -28.29 -1.50
N LYS A 62 0.93 -28.01 -1.50
CA LYS A 62 1.50 -26.91 -0.72
C LYS A 62 1.27 -25.60 -1.44
N LEU A 63 0.56 -24.70 -0.77
CA LEU A 63 0.40 -23.33 -1.25
C LEU A 63 1.76 -22.62 -1.19
N LYS A 64 2.09 -21.87 -2.23
CA LYS A 64 3.33 -21.09 -2.30
C LYS A 64 3.02 -19.59 -2.26
N PRO A 65 3.94 -18.77 -1.72
CA PRO A 65 3.85 -17.32 -1.85
C PRO A 65 3.71 -16.89 -3.31
N MET A 66 2.87 -15.87 -3.55
CA MET A 66 2.76 -15.23 -4.86
C MET A 66 3.98 -14.36 -5.15
N LYS A 67 4.16 -13.99 -6.42
CA LYS A 67 5.05 -12.86 -6.74
C LYS A 67 4.47 -11.56 -6.17
N ASP A 68 5.32 -10.62 -5.78
CA ASP A 68 4.85 -9.38 -5.14
C ASP A 68 3.79 -8.63 -5.96
N ALA A 69 4.01 -8.49 -7.28
CA ALA A 69 3.06 -7.85 -8.18
C ALA A 69 1.70 -8.59 -8.22
N GLU A 70 1.72 -9.92 -8.20
CA GLU A 70 0.50 -10.72 -8.16
C GLU A 70 -0.22 -10.55 -6.82
N ALA A 71 0.52 -10.53 -5.71
CA ALA A 71 -0.05 -10.24 -4.39
C ALA A 71 -0.73 -8.87 -4.37
N VAL A 72 -0.12 -7.82 -4.91
CA VAL A 72 -0.75 -6.49 -5.05
C VAL A 72 -2.03 -6.55 -5.88
N ARG A 73 -2.01 -7.27 -7.01
CA ARG A 73 -3.15 -7.35 -7.93
C ARG A 73 -4.34 -8.12 -7.34
N GLN A 74 -4.09 -9.18 -6.60
CA GLN A 74 -5.13 -10.03 -6.03
C GLN A 74 -5.57 -9.58 -4.63
N GLY A 75 -4.65 -9.05 -3.81
CA GLY A 75 -4.88 -8.76 -2.41
C GLY A 75 -5.54 -7.41 -2.10
N LEU A 76 -5.51 -6.44 -3.02
CA LEU A 76 -6.07 -5.10 -2.76
C LEU A 76 -7.52 -4.94 -3.22
N ILE A 77 -8.35 -4.42 -2.32
CA ILE A 77 -9.74 -4.01 -2.57
C ILE A 77 -9.77 -2.50 -2.84
N VAL A 78 -10.09 -2.10 -4.06
CA VAL A 78 -10.12 -0.67 -4.46
C VAL A 78 -11.53 -0.09 -4.56
N SER A 79 -12.57 -0.90 -4.36
CA SER A 79 -13.97 -0.50 -4.48
C SER A 79 -14.89 -1.39 -3.66
N VAL A 80 -16.16 -1.00 -3.50
CA VAL A 80 -17.19 -1.87 -2.88
C VAL A 80 -17.42 -3.12 -3.74
N ALA A 81 -17.36 -3.01 -5.06
CA ALA A 81 -17.54 -4.14 -5.97
C ALA A 81 -16.43 -5.20 -5.82
N ASP A 82 -15.20 -4.75 -5.50
CA ASP A 82 -14.05 -5.62 -5.28
C ASP A 82 -14.20 -6.50 -4.03
N ARG A 83 -15.17 -6.24 -3.13
CA ARG A 83 -15.43 -7.11 -1.97
C ARG A 83 -15.79 -8.54 -2.37
N LYS A 84 -16.29 -8.76 -3.58
CA LYS A 84 -16.54 -10.11 -4.10
C LYS A 84 -15.27 -10.96 -4.17
N LYS A 85 -14.09 -10.34 -4.30
CA LYS A 85 -12.79 -11.03 -4.27
C LYS A 85 -12.51 -11.72 -2.95
N MET A 86 -13.16 -11.30 -1.86
CA MET A 86 -13.00 -11.96 -0.57
C MET A 86 -13.56 -13.39 -0.60
N SER A 87 -14.40 -13.75 -1.57
CA SER A 87 -14.81 -15.15 -1.76
C SER A 87 -13.81 -15.97 -2.57
N ASP A 88 -12.76 -15.33 -3.11
CA ASP A 88 -11.80 -15.97 -4.00
C ASP A 88 -10.54 -16.38 -3.22
N ALA A 89 -10.11 -17.64 -3.39
CA ALA A 89 -8.88 -18.17 -2.79
C ALA A 89 -7.61 -17.32 -3.07
N PRO A 90 -7.39 -16.78 -4.29
CA PRO A 90 -6.24 -15.90 -4.57
C PRO A 90 -6.14 -14.66 -3.68
N PHE A 91 -7.26 -14.11 -3.19
CA PHE A 91 -7.23 -12.96 -2.29
C PHE A 91 -6.52 -13.31 -0.98
N TYR A 92 -6.87 -14.44 -0.35
CA TYR A 92 -6.26 -14.86 0.90
C TYR A 92 -4.82 -15.33 0.74
N GLN A 93 -4.50 -15.99 -0.37
CA GLN A 93 -3.12 -16.33 -0.70
C GLN A 93 -2.26 -15.06 -0.89
N ALA A 94 -2.80 -14.01 -1.50
CA ALA A 94 -2.12 -12.71 -1.59
C ALA A 94 -1.92 -12.08 -0.21
N GLN A 95 -2.94 -12.10 0.65
CA GLN A 95 -2.84 -11.56 2.01
C GLN A 95 -1.80 -12.29 2.85
N LEU A 96 -1.74 -13.63 2.79
CA LEU A 96 -0.70 -14.39 3.48
C LEU A 96 0.69 -14.16 2.86
N THR A 97 0.79 -13.94 1.55
CA THR A 97 2.05 -13.53 0.90
C THR A 97 2.55 -12.20 1.47
N MET A 98 1.67 -11.21 1.62
CA MET A 98 2.04 -9.90 2.19
C MET A 98 2.44 -10.01 3.66
N LEU A 99 1.70 -10.79 4.44
CA LEU A 99 2.01 -11.09 5.85
C LEU A 99 3.37 -11.76 5.98
N ASP A 100 3.63 -12.83 5.23
CA ASP A 100 4.88 -13.59 5.25
C ASP A 100 6.08 -12.69 4.96
N ALA A 101 5.98 -11.86 3.91
CA ALA A 101 7.03 -10.93 3.54
C ALA A 101 7.29 -9.86 4.62
N GLU A 102 6.25 -9.32 5.25
CA GLU A 102 6.41 -8.34 6.33
C GLU A 102 6.95 -8.97 7.61
N ALA A 103 6.41 -10.11 8.03
CA ALA A 103 6.88 -10.86 9.19
C ALA A 103 8.36 -11.23 9.06
N LYS A 104 8.80 -11.69 7.88
CA LYS A 104 10.21 -11.97 7.60
C LYS A 104 11.10 -10.73 7.71
N ARG A 105 10.63 -9.54 7.32
CA ARG A 105 11.38 -8.29 7.52
C ARG A 105 11.55 -7.95 9.00
N TYR A 106 10.52 -8.15 9.81
CA TYR A 106 10.63 -8.02 11.27
C TYR A 106 11.60 -9.05 11.85
N CYS A 107 11.53 -10.33 11.42
CA CYS A 107 12.46 -11.37 11.86
C CYS A 107 13.91 -11.01 11.52
N SER A 108 14.19 -10.56 10.30
CA SER A 108 15.52 -10.10 9.89
C SER A 108 15.99 -8.88 10.70
N SER A 109 15.10 -7.93 11.00
CA SER A 109 15.44 -6.77 11.82
C SER A 109 15.75 -7.16 13.27
N ILE A 110 15.01 -8.12 13.83
CA ILE A 110 15.27 -8.69 15.16
C ILE A 110 16.61 -9.43 15.18
N ALA A 111 16.92 -10.21 14.15
CA ALA A 111 18.20 -10.91 14.04
C ALA A 111 19.38 -9.91 13.96
N ASN A 112 19.24 -8.85 13.17
CA ASN A 112 20.23 -7.78 13.10
C ASN A 112 20.38 -7.05 14.44
N PHE A 113 19.26 -6.76 15.13
CA PHE A 113 19.28 -6.18 16.47
C PHE A 113 20.02 -7.08 17.46
N ASP A 114 19.73 -8.39 17.48
CA ASP A 114 20.39 -9.36 18.36
C ASP A 114 21.90 -9.39 18.09
N GLN A 115 22.31 -9.48 16.82
CA GLN A 115 23.71 -9.47 16.42
C GLN A 115 24.42 -8.18 16.87
N PHE A 116 23.80 -7.02 16.61
CA PHE A 116 24.37 -5.73 16.97
C PHE A 116 24.43 -5.54 18.49
N SER A 117 23.42 -5.99 19.22
CA SER A 117 23.35 -5.87 20.69
C SER A 117 24.44 -6.65 21.44
N LYS A 118 25.04 -7.64 20.79
CA LYS A 118 26.18 -8.41 21.32
C LYS A 118 27.49 -7.63 21.27
N THR A 119 27.62 -6.68 20.35
CA THR A 119 28.84 -5.89 20.15
C THR A 119 28.72 -4.48 20.70
N GLU A 120 27.53 -3.89 20.64
CA GLU A 120 27.28 -2.50 21.00
C GLU A 120 25.94 -2.35 21.73
N VAL A 121 25.78 -1.28 22.52
CA VAL A 121 24.48 -0.95 23.14
C VAL A 121 23.62 -0.21 22.11
N PRO A 122 22.48 -0.77 21.67
CA PRO A 122 21.62 -0.10 20.69
C PRO A 122 21.06 1.21 21.23
N PHE A 123 21.17 2.28 20.44
CA PHE A 123 20.48 3.53 20.74
C PHE A 123 18.98 3.26 20.84
N ALA A 124 18.35 3.73 21.93
CA ALA A 124 16.94 3.51 22.22
C ALA A 124 16.51 2.02 22.18
N ALA A 125 17.35 1.12 22.73
CA ALA A 125 17.10 -0.33 22.76
C ALA A 125 15.68 -0.71 23.21
N ASN A 126 15.18 -0.12 24.30
CA ASN A 126 13.83 -0.39 24.81
C ASN A 126 12.72 -0.06 23.80
N ALA A 127 12.86 1.05 23.06
CA ALA A 127 11.90 1.45 22.03
C ALA A 127 11.95 0.49 20.83
N SER A 128 13.16 0.05 20.45
CA SER A 128 13.37 -0.95 19.40
C SER A 128 12.74 -2.29 19.78
N ILE A 129 13.01 -2.79 21.00
CA ILE A 129 12.43 -4.03 21.53
C ILE A 129 10.91 -3.93 21.52
N HIS A 130 10.36 -2.87 22.07
CA HIS A 130 8.92 -2.67 22.14
C HIS A 130 8.27 -2.65 20.75
N THR A 131 8.87 -1.92 19.80
CA THR A 131 8.33 -1.77 18.44
C THR A 131 8.39 -3.07 17.65
N LEU A 132 9.55 -3.74 17.64
CA LEU A 132 9.75 -4.98 16.88
C LEU A 132 8.96 -6.14 17.47
N HIS A 133 8.96 -6.30 18.81
CA HIS A 133 8.20 -7.34 19.50
C HIS A 133 6.70 -7.17 19.28
N ARG A 134 6.13 -6.01 19.61
CA ARG A 134 4.68 -5.81 19.51
C ARG A 134 4.18 -5.93 18.08
N ALA A 135 4.86 -5.32 17.12
CA ALA A 135 4.43 -5.41 15.72
C ALA A 135 4.41 -6.86 15.23
N LEU A 136 5.44 -7.66 15.55
CA LEU A 136 5.48 -9.05 15.17
C LEU A 136 4.43 -9.89 15.91
N MET A 137 4.24 -9.65 17.21
CA MET A 137 3.22 -10.32 18.02
C MET A 137 1.81 -10.05 17.49
N ASP A 138 1.47 -8.77 17.27
CA ASP A 138 0.17 -8.34 16.76
C ASP A 138 -0.11 -8.94 15.36
N MET A 139 0.90 -9.02 14.48
CA MET A 139 0.75 -9.68 13.19
C MET A 139 0.42 -11.17 13.34
N MET A 140 1.06 -11.87 14.28
CA MET A 140 0.81 -13.30 14.50
C MET A 140 -0.54 -13.57 15.16
N GLU A 141 -1.00 -12.70 16.06
CA GLU A 141 -2.36 -12.77 16.62
C GLU A 141 -3.41 -12.54 15.51
N LEU A 142 -3.19 -11.56 14.62
CA LEU A 142 -4.09 -11.25 13.51
C LEU A 142 -4.00 -12.23 12.33
N ALA A 143 -2.93 -13.02 12.22
CA ALA A 143 -2.82 -14.10 11.24
C ALA A 143 -3.92 -15.17 11.44
N VAL A 144 -4.32 -15.43 12.68
CA VAL A 144 -5.43 -16.35 12.98
C VAL A 144 -6.76 -15.80 12.45
N VAL A 145 -6.95 -14.47 12.55
CA VAL A 145 -8.13 -13.79 11.99
C VAL A 145 -8.15 -13.92 10.46
N LEU A 146 -6.99 -13.86 9.79
CA LEU A 146 -6.88 -14.11 8.34
C LEU A 146 -7.33 -15.53 7.97
N LEU A 147 -6.86 -16.55 8.70
CA LEU A 147 -7.22 -17.96 8.45
C LEU A 147 -8.71 -18.19 8.68
N GLU A 148 -9.27 -17.68 9.78
CA GLU A 148 -10.71 -17.77 10.00
C GLU A 148 -11.49 -17.08 8.87
N ASP A 149 -11.01 -15.92 8.41
CA ASP A 149 -11.69 -15.20 7.36
C ASP A 149 -11.69 -15.97 6.04
N ALA A 150 -10.56 -16.59 5.68
CA ALA A 150 -10.47 -17.51 4.55
C ALA A 150 -11.43 -18.70 4.71
N ALA A 151 -11.47 -19.31 5.90
CA ALA A 151 -12.34 -20.45 6.18
C ALA A 151 -13.83 -20.09 6.04
N ARG A 152 -14.22 -18.88 6.47
CA ARG A 152 -15.59 -18.40 6.31
C ARG A 152 -15.92 -18.08 4.86
N GLU A 153 -15.12 -17.24 4.22
CA GLU A 153 -15.49 -16.63 2.93
C GLU A 153 -15.23 -17.58 1.75
N VAL A 154 -14.26 -18.50 1.86
CA VAL A 154 -13.92 -19.48 0.81
C VAL A 154 -14.54 -20.85 1.08
N ALA A 155 -14.47 -21.36 2.32
CA ALA A 155 -14.92 -22.70 2.66
C ALA A 155 -16.31 -22.75 3.31
N GLY A 156 -16.94 -21.60 3.61
CA GLY A 156 -18.28 -21.54 4.20
C GLY A 156 -18.37 -22.01 5.66
N VAL A 157 -17.24 -22.06 6.38
CA VAL A 157 -17.20 -22.46 7.79
C VAL A 157 -17.61 -21.29 8.70
N HIS A 158 -18.33 -21.56 9.79
CA HIS A 158 -18.69 -20.52 10.75
C HIS A 158 -17.44 -19.95 11.46
N GLY A 159 -17.30 -18.62 11.51
CA GLY A 159 -16.20 -17.93 12.20
C GLY A 159 -16.53 -17.60 13.66
N PHE A 160 -15.51 -17.44 14.50
CA PHE A 160 -15.62 -17.16 15.93
C PHE A 160 -14.99 -15.80 16.34
N PHE A 161 -13.91 -15.38 15.68
CA PHE A 161 -13.12 -14.19 15.96
C PHE A 161 -13.57 -12.93 15.20
N ALA A 162 -14.81 -12.91 14.69
CA ALA A 162 -15.36 -11.77 13.94
C ALA A 162 -15.27 -10.43 14.69
N ALA A 163 -15.27 -10.43 16.03
CA ALA A 163 -15.10 -9.24 16.86
C ALA A 163 -13.70 -8.59 16.74
N TRP A 164 -12.68 -9.38 16.42
CA TRP A 164 -11.30 -8.90 16.20
C TRP A 164 -11.06 -8.46 14.74
N ARG A 165 -12.03 -8.71 13.84
CA ARG A 165 -12.02 -8.28 12.44
C ARG A 165 -12.42 -6.80 12.36
N ARG A 166 -11.54 -5.91 12.83
CA ARG A 166 -11.75 -4.46 12.76
C ARG A 166 -11.64 -3.98 11.31
N ARG A 167 -12.77 -3.66 10.68
CA ARG A 167 -12.84 -3.28 9.25
C ARG A 167 -13.12 -1.82 8.99
N ARG A 168 -13.34 -1.02 10.03
CA ARG A 168 -13.59 0.41 9.89
C ARG A 168 -12.75 1.22 10.86
N GLU A 169 -12.26 2.32 10.35
CA GLU A 169 -11.68 3.42 11.11
C GLU A 169 -12.81 4.39 11.51
N THR A 170 -12.79 4.83 12.76
CA THR A 170 -13.66 5.87 13.28
C THR A 170 -12.97 7.24 13.21
N PRO A 171 -13.74 8.36 13.19
CA PRO A 171 -13.14 9.70 13.22
C PRO A 171 -12.21 9.92 14.43
N PHE A 172 -12.53 9.31 15.57
CA PHE A 172 -11.69 9.36 16.78
C PHE A 172 -10.31 8.74 16.52
N GLU A 173 -10.27 7.58 15.87
CA GLU A 173 -9.02 6.92 15.54
C GLU A 173 -8.21 7.78 14.59
N VAL A 174 -8.81 8.28 13.49
CA VAL A 174 -8.11 9.17 12.54
C VAL A 174 -7.51 10.39 13.27
N PHE A 175 -8.25 11.01 14.19
CA PHE A 175 -7.76 12.09 15.04
C PHE A 175 -6.55 11.65 15.89
N LYS A 176 -6.59 10.47 16.51
CA LYS A 176 -5.46 9.92 17.26
C LYS A 176 -4.22 9.65 16.42
N GLY A 177 -4.39 9.31 15.15
CA GLY A 177 -3.27 9.16 14.21
C GLY A 177 -2.63 10.48 13.86
N THR A 178 -3.44 11.52 13.73
CA THR A 178 -2.94 12.87 13.57
C THR A 178 -2.09 13.27 14.79
N GLU A 179 -2.54 12.98 16.02
CA GLU A 179 -1.70 13.18 17.22
C GLU A 179 -0.39 12.38 17.14
N GLN A 180 -0.44 11.12 16.69
CA GLN A 180 0.76 10.28 16.55
C GLN A 180 1.74 10.83 15.49
N ILE A 181 1.26 11.40 14.39
CA ILE A 181 2.12 12.03 13.39
C ILE A 181 2.74 13.33 13.93
N ILE A 182 1.98 14.14 14.66
CA ILE A 182 2.42 15.44 15.18
C ILE A 182 3.42 15.28 16.32
N TYR A 183 3.13 14.39 17.28
CA TYR A 183 3.89 14.26 18.53
C TYR A 183 4.77 13.00 18.57
N GLY A 184 4.72 12.14 17.55
CA GLY A 184 5.48 10.90 17.48
C GLY A 184 4.73 9.68 18.04
N VAL A 185 5.44 8.55 18.10
CA VAL A 185 4.88 7.18 18.30
C VAL A 185 3.99 7.06 19.54
N TYR A 186 4.23 7.85 20.59
CA TYR A 186 3.43 7.86 21.81
C TYR A 186 3.22 9.28 22.30
N SER A 187 2.10 9.89 21.91
CA SER A 187 1.66 11.17 22.51
C SER A 187 1.27 11.03 23.99
N GLY A 188 1.19 9.80 24.53
CA GLY A 188 0.60 9.50 25.85
C GLY A 188 -0.92 9.71 25.90
N MET A 189 -1.53 10.18 24.80
CA MET A 189 -2.94 10.52 24.70
C MET A 189 -3.76 9.48 23.93
N THR A 190 -3.11 8.44 23.39
CA THR A 190 -3.73 7.43 22.51
C THR A 190 -3.68 6.06 23.16
N HIS A 191 -4.81 5.33 23.08
CA HIS A 191 -4.88 3.94 23.52
C HIS A 191 -4.35 3.04 22.39
N ALA A 192 -3.51 2.06 22.71
CA ALA A 192 -2.86 1.19 21.71
C ALA A 192 -3.87 0.40 20.85
N ASP A 193 -5.03 0.08 21.42
CA ASP A 193 -6.15 -0.59 20.76
C ASP A 193 -6.95 0.34 19.84
N ARG A 194 -6.64 1.64 19.74
CA ARG A 194 -7.33 2.60 18.85
C ARG A 194 -6.35 3.45 18.03
N ALA A 195 -5.13 2.98 17.85
CA ALA A 195 -4.19 3.60 16.93
C ALA A 195 -4.69 3.42 15.48
N PRO A 196 -4.88 4.51 14.72
CA PRO A 196 -5.32 4.39 13.33
C PRO A 196 -4.18 3.94 12.43
N TYR A 197 -4.57 3.53 11.23
CA TYR A 197 -3.66 3.11 10.20
C TYR A 197 -3.20 4.28 9.31
N THR A 198 -2.53 5.27 9.93
CA THR A 198 -1.98 6.45 9.23
C THR A 198 -1.01 6.18 8.07
N PRO A 199 -0.24 5.07 8.01
CA PRO A 199 0.71 4.85 6.92
C PRO A 199 0.07 4.85 5.53
N VAL A 200 -1.22 4.48 5.40
CA VAL A 200 -1.94 4.46 4.12
C VAL A 200 -2.10 5.87 3.54
N ALA A 201 -2.43 6.83 4.40
CA ALA A 201 -2.57 8.24 4.02
C ALA A 201 -1.23 8.80 3.55
N VAL A 202 -0.16 8.53 4.30
CA VAL A 202 1.18 8.99 3.99
C VAL A 202 1.70 8.36 2.70
N LEU A 203 1.48 7.05 2.51
CA LEU A 203 1.88 6.34 1.29
C LEU A 203 1.17 6.89 0.06
N ARG A 204 -0.13 7.23 0.17
CA ARG A 204 -0.85 7.93 -0.91
C ARG A 204 -0.16 9.23 -1.27
N THR A 205 0.04 10.11 -0.29
CA THR A 205 0.67 11.41 -0.50
C THR A 205 2.04 11.27 -1.16
N ALA A 206 2.82 10.28 -0.74
CA ALA A 206 4.10 9.98 -1.36
C ALA A 206 3.94 9.64 -2.86
N ILE A 207 3.00 8.76 -3.22
CA ILE A 207 2.72 8.42 -4.63
C ILE A 207 2.30 9.66 -5.42
N GLU A 208 1.40 10.49 -4.87
CA GLU A 208 0.93 11.70 -5.56
C GLU A 208 2.10 12.64 -5.85
N LEU A 209 2.91 12.96 -4.83
CA LEU A 209 4.07 13.84 -4.97
C LEU A 209 5.09 13.26 -5.96
N ARG A 210 5.40 11.96 -5.85
CA ARG A 210 6.37 11.30 -6.72
C ARG A 210 6.00 11.40 -8.19
N LEU A 211 4.74 11.19 -8.53
CA LEU A 211 4.24 11.32 -9.91
C LEU A 211 4.19 12.79 -10.34
N ARG A 212 3.64 13.67 -9.52
CA ARG A 212 3.55 15.11 -9.86
C ARG A 212 4.93 15.72 -10.09
N HIS A 213 5.91 15.42 -9.26
CA HIS A 213 7.28 15.92 -9.42
C HIS A 213 8.01 15.26 -10.60
N ALA A 214 7.69 14.03 -10.98
CA ALA A 214 8.27 13.43 -12.19
C ALA A 214 7.84 14.17 -13.47
N PHE A 215 6.60 14.66 -13.50
CA PHE A 215 6.01 15.34 -14.67
C PHE A 215 5.93 16.87 -14.52
N CYS A 216 6.32 17.42 -13.36
CA CYS A 216 6.19 18.83 -13.01
C CYS A 216 4.76 19.39 -13.14
N VAL A 217 3.77 18.67 -12.61
CA VAL A 217 2.33 18.95 -12.77
C VAL A 217 1.58 18.99 -11.44
N ASN A 218 1.66 20.14 -10.77
CA ASN A 218 0.97 20.36 -9.49
C ASN A 218 -0.43 20.97 -9.69
N SER A 219 -0.49 22.05 -10.45
CA SER A 219 -1.68 22.87 -10.62
C SER A 219 -1.75 23.49 -12.01
N LEU A 220 -2.95 23.90 -12.40
CA LEU A 220 -3.18 24.86 -13.47
C LEU A 220 -3.18 26.27 -12.88
N VAL A 221 -2.67 27.22 -13.63
CA VAL A 221 -2.65 28.65 -13.28
C VAL A 221 -3.47 29.45 -14.29
N ASP A 222 -4.16 30.48 -13.82
CA ASP A 222 -4.69 31.52 -14.69
C ASP A 222 -3.54 32.53 -14.94
N PRO A 223 -3.09 32.75 -16.18
CA PRO A 223 -2.05 33.74 -16.47
C PRO A 223 -2.40 35.15 -15.99
N SER A 224 -3.69 35.46 -15.88
CA SER A 224 -4.16 36.76 -15.37
C SER A 224 -4.21 36.85 -13.85
N LYS A 225 -4.06 35.72 -13.15
CA LYS A 225 -4.03 35.58 -11.69
C LYS A 225 -3.11 34.42 -11.27
N PRO A 226 -1.79 34.59 -11.38
CA PRO A 226 -0.81 33.52 -11.12
C PRO A 226 -0.92 32.90 -9.72
N GLU A 227 -1.43 33.65 -8.75
CA GLU A 227 -1.71 33.21 -7.38
C GLU A 227 -2.90 32.24 -7.27
N GLU A 228 -3.81 32.21 -8.24
CA GLU A 228 -4.93 31.26 -8.29
C GLU A 228 -4.46 29.92 -8.89
N MET A 229 -3.95 29.04 -8.03
CA MET A 229 -3.58 27.67 -8.40
C MET A 229 -4.77 26.70 -8.27
N ILE A 230 -5.08 25.99 -9.35
CA ILE A 230 -6.12 24.95 -9.38
C ILE A 230 -5.43 23.57 -9.43
N PRO A 231 -5.51 22.74 -8.38
CA PRO A 231 -4.87 21.43 -8.37
C PRO A 231 -5.34 20.54 -9.53
N ILE A 232 -4.39 19.86 -10.17
CA ILE A 232 -4.70 18.86 -11.20
C ILE A 232 -5.08 17.56 -10.50
N ASP A 233 -6.23 16.98 -10.82
CA ASP A 233 -6.60 15.65 -10.33
C ASP A 233 -5.57 14.61 -10.79
N LEU A 234 -5.07 13.79 -9.86
CA LEU A 234 -4.08 12.75 -10.17
C LEU A 234 -4.64 11.72 -11.16
N SER A 235 -5.96 11.50 -11.17
CA SER A 235 -6.63 10.63 -12.15
C SER A 235 -6.37 11.09 -13.59
N LYS A 236 -6.37 12.41 -13.84
CA LYS A 236 -6.04 12.97 -15.16
C LYS A 236 -4.57 12.75 -15.52
N LEU A 237 -3.66 12.84 -14.54
CA LEU A 237 -2.26 12.52 -14.75
C LEU A 237 -2.08 11.03 -15.11
N PHE A 238 -2.77 10.13 -14.42
CA PHE A 238 -2.75 8.70 -14.78
C PHE A 238 -3.28 8.45 -16.19
N GLU A 239 -4.39 9.09 -16.59
CA GLU A 239 -4.92 9.00 -17.96
C GLU A 239 -3.90 9.50 -18.99
N ALA A 240 -3.26 10.64 -18.73
CA ALA A 240 -2.22 11.17 -19.62
C ALA A 240 -1.01 10.23 -19.74
N ILE A 241 -0.52 9.68 -18.62
CA ILE A 241 0.57 8.69 -18.59
C ILE A 241 0.18 7.45 -19.39
N GLN A 242 -1.06 6.96 -19.25
CA GLN A 242 -1.52 5.74 -19.91
C GLN A 242 -1.44 5.86 -21.45
N THR A 243 -1.68 7.05 -22.01
CA THR A 243 -1.55 7.28 -23.47
C THR A 243 -0.12 7.16 -24.00
N ARG A 244 0.89 7.23 -23.12
CA ARG A 244 2.32 7.18 -23.43
C ARG A 244 3.06 6.10 -22.65
N GLN A 245 2.34 5.15 -22.06
CA GLN A 245 2.91 4.18 -21.12
C GLN A 245 4.06 3.37 -21.73
N SER A 246 3.99 3.01 -23.02
CA SER A 246 5.06 2.28 -23.71
C SER A 246 6.37 3.07 -23.85
N GLU A 247 6.32 4.39 -23.66
CA GLU A 247 7.47 5.29 -23.77
C GLU A 247 8.04 5.67 -22.39
N ILE A 248 7.46 5.14 -21.31
CA ILE A 248 7.80 5.47 -19.93
C ILE A 248 8.14 4.19 -19.16
N GLU A 249 9.36 4.11 -18.66
CA GLU A 249 9.82 3.00 -17.84
C GLU A 249 9.66 3.30 -16.34
N PHE A 250 8.64 2.70 -15.72
CA PHE A 250 8.50 2.69 -14.27
C PHE A 250 9.28 1.54 -13.63
N ALA A 251 9.94 1.79 -12.50
CA ALA A 251 10.61 0.75 -11.72
C ALA A 251 9.62 -0.20 -11.01
N VAL A 252 8.36 0.21 -10.91
CA VAL A 252 7.22 -0.59 -10.44
C VAL A 252 6.11 -0.43 -11.47
N ASP A 253 5.43 -1.51 -11.83
CA ASP A 253 4.36 -1.46 -12.83
C ASP A 253 3.34 -0.34 -12.51
N VAL A 254 3.13 0.58 -13.45
CA VAL A 254 2.27 1.76 -13.27
C VAL A 254 0.83 1.36 -12.94
N HIS A 255 0.36 0.21 -13.43
CA HIS A 255 -0.96 -0.32 -13.08
C HIS A 255 -1.03 -0.63 -11.58
N ASP A 256 0.03 -1.18 -11.01
CA ASP A 256 0.08 -1.52 -9.59
C ASP A 256 0.20 -0.25 -8.73
N VAL A 257 0.97 0.75 -9.18
CA VAL A 257 1.00 2.10 -8.56
C VAL A 257 -0.40 2.71 -8.52
N TRP A 258 -1.13 2.66 -9.64
CA TRP A 258 -2.50 3.16 -9.71
C TRP A 258 -3.46 2.38 -8.83
N LYS A 259 -3.31 1.04 -8.76
CA LYS A 259 -4.14 0.20 -7.88
C LYS A 259 -3.92 0.54 -6.40
N ILE A 260 -2.66 0.71 -5.97
CA ILE A 260 -2.31 1.11 -4.61
C ILE A 260 -2.87 2.50 -4.29
N TYR A 261 -2.76 3.43 -5.24
CA TYR A 261 -3.39 4.74 -5.13
C TYR A 261 -4.91 4.64 -4.88
N ARG A 262 -5.63 3.84 -5.68
CA ARG A 262 -7.08 3.66 -5.52
C ARG A 262 -7.46 2.91 -4.23
N TRP A 263 -6.66 1.94 -3.80
CA TRP A 263 -6.83 1.27 -2.51
C TRP A 263 -6.74 2.27 -1.35
N SER A 264 -5.72 3.14 -1.37
CA SER A 264 -5.56 4.18 -0.34
C SER A 264 -6.72 5.20 -0.33
N ASN A 265 -7.35 5.45 -1.49
CA ASN A 265 -8.54 6.29 -1.60
C ASN A 265 -9.75 5.66 -0.90
N PHE A 266 -9.89 4.34 -1.00
CA PHE A 266 -10.96 3.61 -0.34
C PHE A 266 -10.79 3.59 1.18
N TYR A 267 -9.55 3.51 1.67
CA TYR A 267 -9.22 3.72 3.08
C TYR A 267 -9.58 5.14 3.54
N LEU A 268 -9.08 6.18 2.85
CA LEU A 268 -9.23 7.58 3.28
C LEU A 268 -10.68 8.08 3.30
N HIS A 269 -11.48 7.72 2.29
CA HIS A 269 -12.84 8.24 2.17
C HIS A 269 -13.90 7.25 2.67
N GLY A 270 -13.61 5.95 2.64
CA GLY A 270 -14.52 4.91 3.12
C GLY A 270 -14.28 4.49 4.57
N GLY A 271 -13.17 4.92 5.17
CA GLY A 271 -12.71 4.44 6.48
C GLY A 271 -12.48 2.92 6.49
N VAL A 272 -12.27 2.27 5.33
CA VAL A 272 -12.21 0.82 5.25
C VAL A 272 -10.80 0.35 5.58
N ARG A 273 -10.66 -0.40 6.66
CA ARG A 273 -9.39 -0.92 7.15
C ARG A 273 -9.07 -2.26 6.47
N ASP A 274 -7.83 -2.39 6.03
CA ASP A 274 -7.24 -3.64 5.54
C ASP A 274 -6.38 -4.30 6.64
N PHE A 275 -5.84 -5.48 6.37
CA PHE A 275 -4.92 -6.11 7.30
C PHE A 275 -3.65 -5.26 7.54
N PRO A 276 -3.09 -5.25 8.75
CA PRO A 276 -2.05 -4.29 9.14
C PRO A 276 -0.66 -4.53 8.53
N TRP A 277 -0.42 -5.66 7.88
CA TRP A 277 0.82 -5.91 7.13
C TRP A 277 0.78 -5.30 5.72
N VAL A 278 -0.41 -4.94 5.20
CA VAL A 278 -0.56 -4.50 3.80
C VAL A 278 0.23 -3.23 3.54
N SER A 279 0.15 -2.19 4.38
CA SER A 279 0.89 -0.94 4.12
C SER A 279 2.41 -1.14 4.18
N GLY A 280 2.91 -1.97 5.09
CA GLY A 280 4.33 -2.30 5.22
C GLY A 280 4.85 -3.04 3.98
N PHE A 281 4.06 -4.00 3.49
CA PHE A 281 4.31 -4.66 2.22
C PHE A 281 4.36 -3.70 1.04
N LEU A 282 3.34 -2.85 0.89
CA LEU A 282 3.24 -1.90 -0.23
C LEU A 282 4.35 -0.84 -0.19
N LEU A 283 4.79 -0.41 1.00
CA LEU A 283 5.92 0.50 1.14
C LEU A 283 7.19 -0.09 0.55
N GLN A 284 7.49 -1.37 0.83
CA GLN A 284 8.67 -2.03 0.28
C GLN A 284 8.51 -2.35 -1.20
N TYR A 285 7.32 -2.77 -1.64
CA TYR A 285 7.02 -3.00 -3.06
C TYR A 285 7.24 -1.73 -3.89
N LEU A 286 6.82 -0.57 -3.37
CA LEU A 286 6.99 0.72 -4.03
C LEU A 286 8.39 1.33 -3.86
N ARG A 287 9.25 0.76 -3.03
CA ARG A 287 10.57 1.34 -2.72
C ARG A 287 11.37 1.72 -3.99
N PRO A 288 11.48 0.87 -5.04
CA PRO A 288 12.22 1.23 -6.26
C PRO A 288 11.67 2.47 -6.99
N LEU A 289 10.38 2.77 -6.84
CA LEU A 289 9.78 3.97 -7.41
C LEU A 289 10.31 5.24 -6.72
N PHE A 290 10.55 5.17 -5.40
CA PHE A 290 10.92 6.31 -4.56
C PHE A 290 12.43 6.50 -4.40
N VAL A 291 13.19 5.42 -4.26
CA VAL A 291 14.65 5.48 -4.03
C VAL A 291 15.47 5.20 -5.28
N GLY A 292 14.80 5.04 -6.43
CA GLY A 292 15.44 4.66 -7.67
C GLY A 292 15.71 3.16 -7.77
N ARG A 293 16.11 2.74 -8.98
CA ARG A 293 16.50 1.35 -9.24
C ARG A 293 17.84 1.03 -8.58
N PRO A 294 18.09 -0.24 -8.23
CA PRO A 294 19.43 -0.67 -7.85
C PRO A 294 20.45 -0.26 -8.93
N PRO A 295 21.66 0.15 -8.55
CA PRO A 295 22.70 0.47 -9.52
C PRO A 295 22.99 -0.76 -10.39
N THR A 296 23.12 -0.55 -11.70
CA THR A 296 23.64 -1.60 -12.58
C THR A 296 25.17 -1.63 -12.50
N PRO A 297 25.84 -2.75 -12.82
CA PRO A 297 27.31 -2.84 -12.74
C PRO A 297 28.06 -1.73 -13.49
N ASN A 298 27.44 -1.18 -14.53
CA ASN A 298 28.01 -0.13 -15.38
C ASN A 298 27.28 1.23 -15.24
N GLY A 299 26.44 1.40 -14.22
CA GLY A 299 25.56 2.57 -14.10
C GLY A 299 25.55 3.20 -12.71
N GLY A 300 25.52 4.53 -12.66
CA GLY A 300 25.35 5.27 -11.41
C GLY A 300 23.96 5.10 -10.80
N TRP A 301 23.89 5.22 -9.46
CA TRP A 301 22.62 5.26 -8.73
C TRP A 301 22.01 6.66 -8.78
N SER A 302 20.68 6.75 -8.89
CA SER A 302 19.94 8.01 -8.82
C SER A 302 18.55 7.77 -8.24
N VAL A 303 18.15 8.60 -7.27
CA VAL A 303 16.79 8.63 -6.72
C VAL A 303 15.72 8.85 -7.80
N ASN A 304 16.06 9.57 -8.87
CA ASN A 304 15.15 9.87 -9.97
C ASN A 304 14.96 8.70 -10.95
N SER A 305 15.79 7.65 -10.86
CA SER A 305 15.76 6.51 -11.79
C SER A 305 14.54 5.58 -11.64
N GLY A 306 13.69 5.84 -10.65
CA GLY A 306 12.42 5.12 -10.45
C GLY A 306 11.41 5.33 -11.58
N ILE A 307 11.51 6.44 -12.30
CA ILE A 307 10.72 6.75 -13.50
C ILE A 307 11.68 7.27 -14.56
N GLN A 308 11.73 6.61 -15.72
CA GLN A 308 12.60 7.00 -16.83
C GLN A 308 11.79 7.16 -18.10
N MET A 309 12.09 8.17 -18.90
CA MET A 309 11.37 8.42 -20.16
C MET A 309 12.19 9.33 -21.06
N LYS A 310 11.84 9.38 -22.35
CA LYS A 310 12.38 10.42 -23.25
C LYS A 310 11.70 11.76 -22.99
N ARG A 311 12.36 12.87 -23.38
CA ARG A 311 11.80 14.22 -23.21
C ARG A 311 10.49 14.38 -23.94
N GLU A 312 10.37 13.78 -25.12
CA GLU A 312 9.16 13.85 -25.95
C GLU A 312 7.96 13.22 -25.24
N ALA A 313 8.15 12.07 -24.58
CA ALA A 313 7.10 11.42 -23.81
C ALA A 313 6.67 12.27 -22.61
N TRP A 314 7.64 12.87 -21.91
CA TRP A 314 7.36 13.79 -20.79
C TRP A 314 6.56 15.02 -21.24
N GLN A 315 6.97 15.67 -22.33
CA GLN A 315 6.28 16.82 -22.91
C GLN A 315 4.87 16.42 -23.36
N ALA A 316 4.72 15.27 -24.01
CA ALA A 316 3.41 14.77 -24.45
C ALA A 316 2.43 14.52 -23.28
N VAL A 317 2.90 13.95 -22.17
CA VAL A 317 2.08 13.78 -20.95
C VAL A 317 1.64 15.13 -20.41
N ARG A 318 2.53 16.13 -20.36
CA ARG A 318 2.20 17.49 -19.92
C ARG A 318 1.17 18.14 -20.85
N SER A 319 1.40 18.12 -22.15
CA SER A 319 0.48 18.71 -23.13
C SER A 319 -0.91 18.06 -23.10
N ALA A 320 -1.02 16.77 -22.75
CA ALA A 320 -2.31 16.11 -22.57
C ALA A 320 -3.13 16.68 -21.39
N LEU A 321 -2.48 17.29 -20.41
CA LEU A 321 -3.11 17.92 -19.25
C LEU A 321 -3.48 19.39 -19.49
N GLU A 322 -3.01 19.99 -20.59
CA GLU A 322 -3.37 21.36 -20.94
C GLU A 322 -4.87 21.45 -21.28
N PRO A 323 -5.59 22.46 -20.74
CA PRO A 323 -7.00 22.66 -21.05
C PRO A 323 -7.20 22.88 -22.54
N LYS A 324 -7.91 21.96 -23.20
CA LYS A 324 -8.31 22.15 -24.60
C LYS A 324 -9.23 23.37 -24.69
N VAL A 325 -8.80 24.39 -25.43
CA VAL A 325 -9.64 25.56 -25.73
C VAL A 325 -10.87 25.07 -26.51
N LYS A 326 -12.03 24.94 -25.83
CA LYS A 326 -13.29 24.67 -26.52
C LYS A 326 -13.63 25.88 -27.39
N LYS A 327 -13.50 25.74 -28.71
CA LYS A 327 -14.15 26.66 -29.66
C LYS A 327 -15.66 26.54 -29.42
N ILE A 328 -16.24 27.56 -28.77
CA ILE A 328 -17.68 27.67 -28.55
C ILE A 328 -18.34 27.81 -29.94
N SER A 329 -19.29 26.93 -30.28
CA SER A 329 -20.01 27.01 -31.56
C SER A 329 -20.83 28.30 -31.64
N LEU A 330 -21.04 28.80 -32.86
CA LEU A 330 -21.81 30.02 -33.12
C LEU A 330 -23.24 29.95 -32.52
N THR A 331 -23.84 28.76 -32.53
CA THR A 331 -25.15 28.48 -31.94
C THR A 331 -25.19 28.64 -30.41
N VAL A 332 -24.14 28.23 -29.70
CA VAL A 332 -24.02 28.42 -28.24
C VAL A 332 -23.72 29.88 -27.88
N ARG A 333 -23.07 30.65 -28.78
CA ARG A 333 -22.88 32.10 -28.62
C ARG A 333 -24.20 32.87 -28.72
N ILE A 334 -25.06 32.49 -29.66
CA ILE A 334 -26.36 33.15 -29.88
C ILE A 334 -27.34 32.81 -28.74
N SER A 335 -27.39 31.54 -28.29
CA SER A 335 -28.27 31.14 -27.18
C SER A 335 -27.87 31.72 -25.82
N ASN A 336 -26.62 32.19 -25.68
CA ASN A 336 -26.08 32.78 -24.46
C ASN A 336 -25.87 34.31 -24.57
N ALA A 337 -26.58 35.00 -25.47
CA ALA A 337 -26.44 36.46 -25.65
C ALA A 337 -26.58 37.25 -24.33
N TRP A 338 -27.39 36.78 -23.37
CA TRP A 338 -27.48 37.35 -22.02
C TRP A 338 -26.24 37.14 -21.14
N ARG A 339 -25.50 36.04 -21.33
CA ARG A 339 -24.18 35.79 -20.71
C ARG A 339 -23.03 36.51 -21.44
N ALA A 340 -23.26 37.05 -22.63
CA ALA A 340 -22.26 37.86 -23.35
C ALA A 340 -22.18 39.30 -22.82
N LEU A 341 -23.21 39.77 -22.08
CA LEU A 341 -23.22 41.06 -21.38
C LEU A 341 -22.53 41.01 -20.00
N THR A 342 -22.25 39.82 -19.49
CA THR A 342 -21.30 39.61 -18.39
C THR A 342 -19.98 39.15 -18.99
N PRO A 343 -18.83 39.78 -18.68
CA PRO A 343 -17.56 39.33 -19.21
C PRO A 343 -17.23 37.98 -18.58
N ILE A 344 -17.67 36.88 -19.20
CA ILE A 344 -17.04 35.59 -19.02
C ILE A 344 -15.66 35.73 -19.63
N ARG A 345 -14.68 36.20 -18.84
CA ARG A 345 -13.27 36.00 -19.15
C ARG A 345 -13.13 34.50 -19.36
N ASN A 346 -12.91 34.08 -20.61
CA ASN A 346 -12.41 32.75 -20.90
C ASN A 346 -11.08 32.62 -20.16
N ARG A 347 -11.12 32.15 -18.91
CA ARG A 347 -9.92 31.89 -18.13
C ARG A 347 -9.18 30.76 -18.85
N GLN A 348 -8.19 31.14 -19.64
CA GLN A 348 -7.30 30.17 -20.27
C GLN A 348 -6.34 29.69 -19.19
N LEU A 349 -6.79 28.68 -18.45
CA LEU A 349 -5.94 27.95 -17.53
C LEU A 349 -4.80 27.29 -18.32
N GLN A 350 -3.59 27.34 -17.80
CA GLN A 350 -2.40 26.78 -18.42
C GLN A 350 -1.57 26.04 -17.36
N LEU A 351 -0.70 25.14 -17.80
CA LEU A 351 0.33 24.62 -16.93
C LEU A 351 1.38 25.71 -16.67
N PRO A 352 1.99 25.77 -15.48
CA PRO A 352 3.10 26.67 -15.25
C PRO A 352 4.28 26.34 -16.17
N ILE A 353 5.05 27.35 -16.54
CA ILE A 353 6.36 27.17 -17.17
C ILE A 353 7.27 26.56 -16.11
N VAL A 354 7.93 25.44 -16.43
CA VAL A 354 8.82 24.74 -15.48
C VAL A 354 10.12 24.38 -16.18
N ASP A 355 11.23 24.48 -15.46
CA ASP A 355 12.52 23.95 -15.91
C ASP A 355 12.47 22.42 -15.91
N GLU A 356 12.74 21.79 -17.06
CA GLU A 356 12.77 20.33 -17.19
C GLU A 356 13.79 19.69 -16.24
N ARG A 357 14.81 20.43 -15.80
CA ARG A 357 15.82 19.95 -14.83
C ARG A 357 15.25 19.71 -13.44
N GLU A 358 14.10 20.30 -13.12
CA GLU A 358 13.40 20.08 -11.85
C GLU A 358 12.58 18.78 -11.84
N ALA A 359 12.40 18.14 -13.01
CA ALA A 359 11.67 16.90 -13.11
C ALA A 359 12.39 15.79 -12.33
N GLN A 360 11.70 15.18 -11.37
CA GLN A 360 12.20 14.06 -10.58
C GLN A 360 12.14 12.74 -11.37
N CYS A 361 12.57 12.74 -12.62
CA CYS A 361 12.69 11.54 -13.45
C CYS A 361 14.06 11.51 -14.11
N LYS A 362 14.43 10.35 -14.67
CA LYS A 362 15.64 10.23 -15.49
C LYS A 362 15.27 10.34 -16.96
N PHE A 363 15.74 11.39 -17.62
CA PHE A 363 15.61 11.48 -19.07
C PHE A 363 16.54 10.46 -19.74
N LEU A 364 15.97 9.69 -20.66
CA LEU A 364 16.72 8.81 -21.56
C LEU A 364 17.24 9.66 -22.73
N ASN A 365 18.47 9.36 -23.15
CA ASN A 365 19.12 10.02 -24.29
C ASN A 365 18.46 9.66 -25.63
#